data_AF-A0A353RSN8-F1
#
_entry.id   AF-A0A353RSN8-F1
#
_cell.length_a   1.000
_cell.length_b   1.000
_cell.length_c   1.000
_cell.angle_alpha   90.00
_cell.angle_beta   90.00
_cell.angle_gamma   90.00
#
_symmetry.space_group_name_H-M   'P 1'
#
loop_
_entity.id
_entity.type
_entity.pdbx_description
1 polymer ?
#
loop_
_entity_poly.entity_id
_entity_poly.type
_entity_poly.pdbx_seq_one_letter_code
_entity_poly.pdbx_strand_id
1 'polypeptide(L)'
;MFSGGPRLFRYADGRTFRTEGWRGMIVHQTANEIKKNIPNMKSIDCIATLSPLYAIESQTNIYNEFSTGPFLYRVGHFIDKKLLARYKGTSKIHLNTFLDAQEPKAILVGHDKLVEQPFIDYANSRGYLKVDKDFDGLTLYILNK
;
A
#
# COMPACT_ATOMS: atom_id res chain seq x y z
N MET A 1 11.93 59.11 5.36
CA MET A 1 12.75 57.87 5.47
C MET A 1 11.87 56.81 6.12
N PHE A 2 11.12 56.04 5.32
CA PHE A 2 10.17 55.04 5.82
C PHE A 2 10.84 53.67 5.84
N SER A 3 11.18 53.17 7.03
CA SER A 3 11.59 51.78 7.24
C SER A 3 10.38 51.01 7.77
N GLY A 4 9.68 50.34 6.86
CA GLY A 4 8.56 49.45 7.17
C GLY A 4 8.77 48.12 6.48
N GLY A 5 9.68 47.30 7.01
CA GLY A 5 9.84 45.92 6.54
C GLY A 5 8.55 45.11 6.73
N PRO A 6 8.23 44.16 5.84
CA PRO A 6 6.97 43.44 5.88
C PRO A 6 6.87 42.59 7.17
N ARG A 7 5.85 42.88 7.97
CA ARG A 7 5.51 42.11 9.18
C ARG A 7 4.86 40.78 8.78
N LEU A 8 5.68 39.78 8.42
CA LEU A 8 5.22 38.44 8.06
C LEU A 8 4.66 37.62 9.25
N PHE A 9 4.75 38.12 10.48
CA PHE A 9 4.34 37.38 11.69
C PHE A 9 2.89 37.56 12.13
N ARG A 10 2.03 38.20 11.33
CA ARG A 10 0.68 38.57 11.78
C ARG A 10 -0.40 37.49 11.61
N TYR A 11 -0.04 36.30 11.13
CA TYR A 11 -0.96 35.16 10.92
C TYR A 11 -0.50 33.83 11.55
N ALA A 12 0.45 33.86 12.49
CA ALA A 12 0.75 32.67 13.29
C ALA A 12 -0.20 32.61 14.48
N ASP A 13 -1.46 32.23 14.24
CA ASP A 13 -2.21 31.61 15.33
C ASP A 13 -1.53 30.27 15.63
N GLY A 14 -1.35 29.91 16.90
CA GLY A 14 -0.67 28.67 17.33
C GLY A 14 -1.41 27.38 16.95
N ARG A 15 -2.26 27.41 15.92
CA ARG A 15 -3.08 26.31 15.41
C ARG A 15 -2.63 25.82 14.04
N THR A 16 -1.80 26.58 13.32
CA THR A 16 -1.34 26.25 11.96
C THR A 16 -0.26 25.17 11.88
N PHE A 17 0.32 24.74 13.01
CA PHE A 17 1.40 23.74 13.06
C PHE A 17 1.05 22.47 13.86
N ARG A 18 -0.19 21.98 13.77
CA ARG A 18 -0.52 20.63 14.29
C ARG A 18 -0.23 19.58 13.22
N THR A 19 0.97 18.99 13.28
CA THR A 19 1.41 17.93 12.36
C THR A 19 0.63 16.62 12.53
N GLU A 20 -0.04 16.44 13.66
CA GLU A 20 -0.87 15.26 13.98
C GLU A 20 -2.00 15.00 12.98
N GLY A 21 -2.51 16.05 12.32
CA GLY A 21 -3.55 15.92 11.29
C GLY A 21 -3.02 15.85 9.86
N TRP A 22 -1.71 15.90 9.66
CA TRP A 22 -1.13 15.94 8.32
C TRP A 22 -1.20 14.54 7.71
N ARG A 23 -1.90 14.42 6.56
CA ARG A 23 -2.11 13.13 5.89
C ARG A 23 -0.80 12.37 5.62
N GLY A 24 0.28 13.05 5.26
CA GLY A 24 1.59 12.41 5.09
C GLY A 24 2.13 11.77 6.37
N MET A 25 1.97 12.43 7.52
CA MET A 25 2.36 11.87 8.82
C MET A 25 1.51 10.66 9.20
N ILE A 26 0.20 10.71 8.93
CA ILE A 26 -0.74 9.60 9.16
C ILE A 26 -0.35 8.38 8.31
N VAL A 27 -0.08 8.58 7.02
CA VAL A 27 0.36 7.51 6.11
C VAL A 27 1.67 6.89 6.61
N HIS A 28 2.64 7.72 6.98
CA HIS A 28 3.93 7.25 7.49
C HIS A 28 3.78 6.45 8.79
N GLN A 29 2.97 6.93 9.73
CA GLN A 29 2.66 6.21 10.97
C GLN A 29 1.98 4.88 10.67
N THR A 30 0.96 4.87 9.81
CA THR A 30 0.23 3.67 9.39
C THR A 30 1.16 2.65 8.75
N ALA A 31 2.05 3.08 7.85
CA ALA A 31 3.05 2.22 7.21
C ALA A 31 4.00 1.58 8.23
N ASN A 32 4.46 2.35 9.22
CA ASN A 32 5.30 1.84 10.30
C ASN A 32 4.55 0.83 11.19
N GLU A 33 3.26 1.06 11.44
CA GLU A 33 2.42 0.11 12.19
C GLU A 33 2.21 -1.19 11.41
N ILE A 34 1.97 -1.12 10.09
CA ILE A 34 1.88 -2.30 9.22
C ILE A 34 3.18 -3.12 9.34
N LYS A 35 4.34 -2.47 9.18
CA LYS A 35 5.65 -3.14 9.29
C LYS A 35 5.84 -3.86 10.62
N LYS A 36 5.47 -3.22 11.73
CA LYS A 36 5.61 -3.78 13.09
C LYS A 36 4.77 -5.05 13.30
N ASN A 37 3.67 -5.21 12.56
CA ASN A 37 2.79 -6.37 12.65
C ASN A 37 3.21 -7.54 11.74
N ILE A 38 4.21 -7.34 10.87
CA ILE A 38 4.71 -8.40 9.98
C ILE A 38 5.97 -9.03 10.63
N PRO A 39 5.89 -10.26 11.16
CA PRO A 39 7.02 -10.87 11.84
C PRO A 39 8.14 -11.25 10.87
N ASN A 40 9.39 -11.03 11.31
CA ASN A 40 10.61 -11.47 10.60
C ASN A 40 10.73 -10.99 9.14
N MET A 41 10.18 -9.81 8.82
CA MET A 41 10.26 -9.23 7.48
C MET A 41 11.72 -9.01 7.05
N LYS A 42 12.14 -9.67 5.98
CA LYS A 42 13.46 -9.51 5.35
C LYS A 42 13.40 -8.49 4.23
N SER A 43 14.56 -7.98 3.82
CA SER A 43 14.68 -7.05 2.70
C SER A 43 14.27 -7.62 1.34
N ILE A 44 14.10 -8.93 1.22
CA ILE A 44 13.62 -9.61 0.01
C ILE A 44 12.10 -9.82 0.00
N ASP A 45 11.46 -9.69 1.16
CA ASP A 45 10.05 -10.00 1.31
C ASP A 45 9.18 -8.88 0.73
N CYS A 46 8.07 -9.26 0.11
CA CYS A 46 7.15 -8.33 -0.54
C CYS A 46 5.80 -8.27 0.19
N ILE A 47 5.18 -7.09 0.15
CA ILE A 47 3.77 -6.89 0.49
C ILE A 47 2.97 -6.83 -0.81
N ALA A 48 1.98 -7.72 -0.97
CA ALA A 48 1.06 -7.66 -2.10
C ALA A 48 -0.05 -6.63 -1.81
N THR A 49 -0.13 -5.59 -2.63
CA THR A 49 -1.13 -4.51 -2.47
C THR A 49 -1.30 -3.71 -3.76
N LEU A 50 -2.52 -3.23 -4.02
CA LEU A 50 -2.79 -2.22 -5.06
C LEU A 50 -2.60 -0.78 -4.55
N SER A 51 -2.18 -0.61 -3.30
CA SER A 51 -1.90 0.67 -2.65
C SER A 51 -0.43 0.73 -2.22
N PRO A 52 0.52 0.83 -3.19
CA PRO A 52 1.95 0.66 -2.94
C PRO A 52 2.55 1.71 -1.99
N LEU A 53 1.88 2.84 -1.79
CA LEU A 53 2.33 3.93 -0.91
C LEU A 53 2.72 3.44 0.49
N TYR A 54 1.86 2.65 1.14
CA TYR A 54 2.13 2.16 2.51
C TYR A 54 3.29 1.16 2.57
N ALA A 55 3.43 0.33 1.54
CA ALA A 55 4.55 -0.59 1.44
C ALA A 55 5.88 0.17 1.23
N ILE A 56 5.88 1.17 0.35
CA ILE A 56 7.05 2.02 0.09
C ILE A 56 7.47 2.79 1.36
N GLU A 57 6.51 3.44 2.04
CA GLU A 57 6.76 4.17 3.29
C GLU A 57 7.29 3.26 4.40
N SER A 58 6.87 2.00 4.42
CA SER A 58 7.39 0.99 5.36
C SER A 58 8.79 0.46 5.01
N GLN A 59 9.40 0.95 3.91
CA GLN A 59 10.68 0.46 3.39
C GLN A 59 10.67 -1.06 3.15
N THR A 60 9.57 -1.57 2.61
CA THR A 60 9.44 -2.98 2.19
C THR A 60 9.37 -3.08 0.67
N ASN A 61 9.66 -4.25 0.11
CA ASN A 61 9.55 -4.44 -1.33
C ASN A 61 8.07 -4.54 -1.75
N ILE A 62 7.83 -4.17 -3.01
CA ILE A 62 6.54 -4.28 -3.67
C ILE A 62 6.67 -5.12 -4.94
N TYR A 63 5.57 -5.73 -5.35
CA TYR A 63 5.45 -6.29 -6.69
C TYR A 63 5.22 -5.14 -7.67
N ASN A 64 6.13 -4.99 -8.63
CA ASN A 64 6.06 -3.92 -9.62
C ASN A 64 4.74 -3.96 -10.43
N GLU A 65 4.18 -5.16 -10.57
CA GLU A 65 2.95 -5.48 -11.25
C GLU A 65 1.70 -4.88 -10.61
N PHE A 66 1.80 -4.51 -9.32
CA PHE A 66 0.74 -3.84 -8.59
C PHE A 66 1.02 -2.35 -8.35
N SER A 67 2.21 -1.84 -8.71
CA SER A 67 2.64 -0.45 -8.44
C SER A 67 1.82 0.60 -9.18
N THR A 68 1.19 0.24 -10.30
CA THR A 68 0.28 1.13 -11.05
C THR A 68 -1.12 1.22 -10.43
N GLY A 69 -1.34 0.51 -9.33
CA GLY A 69 -2.58 0.51 -8.58
C GLY A 69 -3.73 -0.24 -9.25
N PRO A 70 -4.97 0.03 -8.84
CA PRO A 70 -6.12 -0.79 -9.24
C PRO A 70 -6.51 -0.65 -10.71
N PHE A 71 -6.14 0.45 -11.37
CA PHE A 71 -6.57 0.70 -12.75
C PHE A 71 -6.03 -0.35 -13.73
N LEU A 72 -4.69 -0.48 -13.84
CA LEU A 72 -4.07 -1.43 -14.75
C LEU A 72 -4.46 -2.87 -14.39
N TYR A 73 -4.49 -3.18 -13.10
CA TYR A 73 -4.89 -4.49 -12.60
C TYR A 73 -6.33 -4.88 -13.02
N ARG A 74 -7.27 -3.93 -12.97
CA ARG A 74 -8.67 -4.15 -13.35
C ARG A 74 -8.82 -4.48 -14.83
N VAL A 75 -8.12 -3.73 -15.69
CA VAL A 75 -8.25 -3.86 -17.15
C VAL A 75 -7.22 -4.79 -17.78
N GLY A 76 -6.23 -5.27 -17.03
CA GLY A 76 -5.06 -5.97 -17.59
C GLY A 76 -5.39 -7.22 -18.40
N HIS A 77 -6.52 -7.87 -18.14
CA HIS A 77 -6.97 -9.04 -18.91
C HIS A 77 -7.54 -8.69 -20.30
N PHE A 78 -7.82 -7.41 -20.58
CA PHE A 78 -8.23 -6.92 -21.89
C PHE A 78 -7.05 -6.39 -22.72
N ILE A 79 -5.85 -6.32 -22.13
CA ILE A 79 -4.65 -5.81 -22.78
C ILE A 79 -3.88 -6.97 -23.42
N ASP A 80 -3.31 -6.74 -24.60
CA ASP A 80 -2.40 -7.70 -25.24
C ASP A 80 -1.27 -8.11 -24.29
N LYS A 81 -0.91 -9.40 -24.28
CA LYS A 81 0.08 -9.94 -23.34
C LYS A 81 1.46 -9.28 -23.47
N LYS A 82 1.91 -8.96 -24.69
CA LYS A 82 3.21 -8.30 -24.89
C LYS A 82 3.17 -6.87 -24.36
N LEU A 83 2.07 -6.17 -24.57
CA LEU A 83 1.88 -4.82 -24.05
C LEU A 83 1.78 -4.80 -22.53
N LEU A 84 1.02 -5.72 -21.94
CA LEU A 84 0.88 -5.86 -20.49
C LEU A 84 2.24 -6.17 -19.84
N ALA A 85 3.04 -7.07 -20.43
CA ALA A 85 4.39 -7.38 -19.97
C ALA A 85 5.33 -6.16 -20.06
N ARG A 86 5.25 -5.38 -21.15
CA ARG A 86 6.06 -4.14 -21.32
C ARG A 86 5.83 -3.14 -20.19
N TYR A 87 4.59 -3.00 -19.74
CA TYR A 87 4.23 -2.10 -18.63
C TYR A 87 4.34 -2.74 -17.25
N LYS A 88 4.86 -3.97 -17.16
CA LYS A 88 4.87 -4.76 -15.92
C LYS A 88 3.49 -4.75 -15.28
N GLY A 89 2.48 -5.20 -16.00
CA GLY A 89 1.11 -5.31 -15.51
C GLY A 89 0.73 -6.75 -15.21
N THR A 90 -0.32 -6.92 -14.41
CA THR A 90 -1.01 -8.19 -14.21
C THR A 90 -2.52 -7.96 -14.13
N SER A 91 -3.30 -9.00 -13.83
CA SER A 91 -4.75 -8.88 -13.69
C SER A 91 -5.32 -9.92 -12.73
N LYS A 92 -6.58 -9.74 -12.35
CA LYS A 92 -7.32 -10.67 -11.48
C LYS A 92 -7.27 -12.13 -11.93
N ILE A 93 -7.22 -12.39 -13.23
CA ILE A 93 -7.21 -13.76 -13.79
C ILE A 93 -5.88 -14.46 -13.49
N HIS A 94 -4.79 -13.71 -13.40
CA HIS A 94 -3.44 -14.24 -13.19
C HIS A 94 -2.95 -14.07 -11.75
N LEU A 95 -3.77 -13.52 -10.84
CA LEU A 95 -3.35 -13.17 -9.49
C LEU A 95 -2.77 -14.36 -8.74
N ASN A 96 -3.50 -15.48 -8.66
CA ASN A 96 -3.07 -16.62 -7.87
C ASN A 96 -1.75 -17.19 -8.40
N THR A 97 -1.65 -17.42 -9.71
CA THR A 97 -0.41 -17.91 -10.34
C THR A 97 0.76 -16.95 -10.13
N PHE A 98 0.51 -15.64 -10.18
CA PHE A 98 1.54 -14.64 -9.94
C PHE A 98 2.03 -14.64 -8.49
N LEU A 99 1.11 -14.68 -7.51
CA LEU A 99 1.47 -14.72 -6.09
C LEU A 99 2.05 -16.07 -5.65
N ASP A 100 1.65 -17.18 -6.27
CA ASP A 100 2.24 -18.50 -6.00
C ASP A 100 3.70 -18.57 -6.49
N ALA A 101 4.07 -17.83 -7.54
CA ALA A 101 5.44 -17.79 -8.06
C ALA A 101 6.42 -17.05 -7.13
N GLN A 102 5.91 -16.08 -6.36
CA GLN A 102 6.65 -15.39 -5.32
C GLN A 102 5.68 -15.07 -4.17
N GLU A 103 5.59 -15.97 -3.18
CA GLU A 103 4.64 -15.88 -2.07
C GLU A 103 4.84 -14.59 -1.25
N PRO A 104 3.82 -13.73 -1.09
CA PRO A 104 3.97 -12.50 -0.31
C PRO A 104 4.08 -12.80 1.18
N LYS A 105 4.91 -12.06 1.91
CA LYS A 105 4.95 -12.18 3.38
C LYS A 105 3.69 -11.59 4.03
N ALA A 106 3.09 -10.61 3.37
CA ALA A 106 1.84 -10.00 3.78
C ALA A 106 1.02 -9.49 2.58
N ILE A 107 -0.28 -9.36 2.80
CA ILE A 107 -1.23 -8.83 1.82
C ILE A 107 -1.99 -7.68 2.48
N LEU A 108 -2.03 -6.53 1.81
CA LEU A 108 -2.64 -5.30 2.31
C LEU A 108 -3.71 -4.82 1.32
N VAL A 109 -4.95 -4.71 1.82
CA VAL A 109 -6.16 -4.36 1.05
C VAL A 109 -7.04 -3.40 1.83
N GLY A 110 -8.01 -2.73 1.19
CA GLY A 110 -9.06 -1.96 1.88
C GLY A 110 -9.57 -0.74 1.11
N HIS A 111 -8.81 -0.24 0.14
CA HIS A 111 -9.18 0.96 -0.62
C HIS A 111 -10.23 0.68 -1.71
N ASP A 112 -10.23 -0.50 -2.31
CA ASP A 112 -11.21 -0.90 -3.33
C ASP A 112 -11.59 -2.38 -3.15
N LYS A 113 -12.56 -2.61 -2.26
CA LYS A 113 -13.00 -3.97 -1.88
C LYS A 113 -13.40 -4.83 -3.08
N LEU A 114 -14.02 -4.25 -4.11
CA LEU A 114 -14.48 -5.01 -5.28
C LEU A 114 -13.31 -5.48 -6.13
N VAL A 115 -12.28 -4.65 -6.29
CA VAL A 115 -11.08 -5.01 -7.04
C VAL A 115 -10.14 -5.90 -6.23
N GLU A 116 -10.09 -5.69 -4.91
CA GLU A 116 -9.16 -6.36 -4.00
C GLU A 116 -9.70 -7.68 -3.45
N GLN A 117 -10.98 -8.04 -3.70
CA GLN A 117 -11.55 -9.31 -3.26
C GLN A 117 -10.70 -10.55 -3.62
N PRO A 118 -10.12 -10.66 -4.84
CA PRO A 118 -9.25 -11.79 -5.18
C PRO A 118 -8.00 -11.92 -4.29
N PHE A 119 -7.48 -10.82 -3.72
CA PHE A 119 -6.38 -10.86 -2.76
C PHE A 119 -6.82 -11.43 -1.42
N ILE A 120 -8.03 -11.08 -0.98
CA ILE A 120 -8.65 -11.64 0.24
C ILE A 120 -8.90 -13.14 0.05
N ASP A 121 -9.46 -13.53 -1.09
CA ASP A 121 -9.71 -14.93 -1.41
C ASP A 121 -8.40 -15.73 -1.47
N TYR A 122 -7.34 -15.16 -2.08
CA TYR A 122 -6.01 -15.74 -2.07
C TYR A 122 -5.47 -15.92 -0.64
N ALA A 123 -5.50 -14.86 0.18
CA ALA A 123 -5.06 -14.87 1.58
C ALA A 123 -5.73 -16.00 2.37
N ASN A 124 -7.06 -16.10 2.27
CA ASN A 124 -7.86 -17.13 2.94
C ASN A 124 -7.48 -18.54 2.45
N SER A 125 -7.32 -18.72 1.13
CA SER A 125 -6.99 -20.02 0.54
C SER A 125 -5.58 -20.53 0.88
N ARG A 126 -4.67 -19.64 1.28
CA ARG A 126 -3.28 -19.93 1.65
C ARG A 126 -3.03 -19.87 3.16
N GLY A 127 -4.07 -19.63 3.96
CA GLY A 127 -3.99 -19.63 5.42
C GLY A 127 -3.30 -18.40 6.01
N TYR A 128 -3.36 -17.24 5.34
CA TYR A 128 -2.89 -15.99 5.93
C TYR A 128 -3.80 -15.60 7.09
N LEU A 129 -3.21 -15.07 8.15
CA LEU A 129 -3.94 -14.59 9.31
C LEU A 129 -4.28 -13.11 9.14
N LYS A 130 -5.56 -12.77 9.29
CA LYS A 130 -6.00 -11.38 9.38
C LYS A 130 -5.53 -10.79 10.71
N VAL A 131 -4.87 -9.64 10.65
CA VAL A 131 -4.50 -8.87 11.85
C VAL A 131 -5.73 -8.14 12.37
N ASP A 132 -6.06 -8.32 13.65
CA ASP A 132 -7.20 -7.67 14.31
C ASP A 132 -6.87 -6.22 14.72
N LYS A 133 -6.58 -5.40 13.71
CA LYS A 133 -6.32 -3.97 13.82
C LYS A 133 -6.75 -3.28 12.53
N ASP A 134 -7.40 -2.12 12.66
CA ASP A 134 -7.67 -1.23 11.54
C ASP A 134 -6.45 -0.33 11.26
N PHE A 135 -6.05 -0.24 9.99
CA PHE A 135 -4.94 0.58 9.54
C PHE A 135 -5.44 1.71 8.63
N ASP A 136 -6.30 2.58 9.17
CA ASP A 136 -6.98 3.67 8.43
C ASP A 136 -7.85 3.12 7.28
N GLY A 137 -8.68 2.12 7.59
CA GLY A 137 -9.54 1.44 6.61
C GLY A 137 -8.84 0.33 5.80
N LEU A 138 -7.55 0.08 6.06
CA LEU A 138 -6.82 -1.04 5.49
C LEU A 138 -6.86 -2.26 6.41
N THR A 139 -6.90 -3.43 5.79
CA THR A 139 -6.80 -4.74 6.42
C THR A 139 -5.49 -5.41 5.99
N LEU A 140 -4.75 -5.88 6.99
CA LEU A 140 -3.50 -6.61 6.82
C LEU A 140 -3.73 -8.12 7.04
N TYR A 141 -3.23 -8.92 6.10
CA TYR A 141 -3.14 -10.37 6.21
C TYR A 141 -1.67 -10.78 6.23
N ILE A 142 -1.24 -11.62 7.18
CA ILE A 142 0.15 -12.04 7.35
C ILE A 142 0.32 -13.53 7.13
N LEU A 143 1.41 -13.93 6.49
CA LEU A 143 1.76 -15.33 6.30
C LEU A 143 2.26 -15.92 7.63
N ASN A 144 1.51 -16.88 8.18
CA ASN A 144 1.88 -17.59 9.40
C ASN A 144 2.75 -18.82 9.08
N LYS A 145 3.99 -18.55 8.64
CA LYS A 145 5.05 -19.54 8.42
C LYS A 145 6.40 -18.98 8.87
#